data_AF-A0AAQ3JLK3-F1
#
_entry.id   AF-A0AAQ3JLK3-F1
#
_cell.length_a   1.000
_cell.length_b   1.000
_cell.length_c   1.000
_cell.angle_alpha   90.00
_cell.angle_beta   90.00
_cell.angle_gamma   90.00
#
_symmetry.space_group_name_H-M   'P 1'
#
loop_
_entity.id
_entity.type
_entity.pdbx_description
1 polymer ?
#
loop_
_entity_poly.entity_id
_entity_poly.type
_entity_poly.pdbx_seq_one_letter_code
_entity_poly.pdbx_strand_id
1 'polypeptide(L)'
;MEELKLGLEKAGTQEAHAKQDSELADLRLEEMKQGIAHSVSVAAKTQLEVAKERHTSAVAELKLVRQELQSMKREFESLIHERDLAVRTAEDSVSASKEIEKTVEDLTLELITVKELLESAHSAHLEAEEQGRVAVFAFGQDRINWEKELKQAEGELQQLNEQLLLKTKGNSEIDNKQGLLANQAGDITETGTTTEAALATTTRELEEVRSNIETANDEINCLRVAVSSLKSELEKEKTALTTMRQRENLACVSISSLEAELNRVNTEVELVLKREKDTRERMVDLPKALQHAAEEADQAKLVANLAREELRKAKEEAEQAKAGARTMETRLKAALKEIEAARASEKLASSAVKALEESEQASMESEDSPNGVTLPIEEYYRLSKKANEAEEIANKRVISAVEQIKVAKESESRSLVKLEEANKMIEVKKKARAALEKAEKAKEAKICAEQELRTWREEHEQQIKVESLVRSLSDTSNLDSVGGLESTSSEADATIRSSTGPPKVNMPRSHTANELPGNKRSFFPRIAMFLARKKVQIQSLK
;
A
#
# COMPACT_ATOMS: atom_id res chain seq x y z
N MET A 1 -36.57 -1.48 35.88
CA MET A 1 -37.94 -2.03 35.99
C MET A 1 -37.95 -3.42 36.62
N GLU A 2 -37.10 -4.36 36.20
CA GLU A 2 -37.06 -5.70 36.82
C GLU A 2 -36.63 -5.71 38.29
N GLU A 3 -35.66 -4.89 38.69
CA GLU A 3 -35.27 -4.75 40.10
C GLU A 3 -36.43 -4.26 40.99
N LEU A 4 -37.27 -3.37 40.47
CA LEU A 4 -38.47 -2.90 41.16
C LEU A 4 -39.53 -4.00 41.26
N LYS A 5 -39.66 -4.83 40.22
CA LYS A 5 -40.56 -5.99 40.22
C LYS A 5 -40.13 -7.03 41.26
N LEU A 6 -38.84 -7.34 41.31
CA LEU A 6 -38.26 -8.23 42.32
C LEU A 6 -38.42 -7.66 43.75
N GLY A 7 -38.24 -6.34 43.90
CA GLY A 7 -38.46 -5.65 45.16
C GLY A 7 -39.92 -5.71 45.63
N LEU A 8 -40.87 -5.56 44.70
CA LEU A 8 -42.30 -5.68 44.98
C LEU A 8 -42.69 -7.11 45.37
N GLU A 9 -42.20 -8.11 44.64
CA GLU A 9 -42.43 -9.53 44.93
C GLU A 9 -41.90 -9.89 46.32
N LYS A 10 -40.68 -9.45 46.65
CA LYS A 10 -40.08 -9.63 47.98
C LYS A 10 -40.85 -8.91 49.09
N ALA A 11 -41.34 -7.71 48.84
CA ALA A 11 -42.15 -6.97 49.81
C ALA A 11 -43.48 -7.70 50.08
N GLY A 12 -44.10 -8.26 49.04
CA GLY A 12 -45.32 -9.06 49.15
C GLY A 12 -45.12 -10.34 49.96
N THR A 13 -44.03 -11.10 49.72
CA THR A 13 -43.72 -12.29 50.53
C THR A 13 -43.41 -11.92 51.97
N GLN A 14 -42.65 -10.85 52.22
CA GLN A 14 -42.38 -10.37 53.58
C GLN A 14 -43.64 -9.94 54.32
N GLU A 15 -44.59 -9.27 53.66
CA GLU A 15 -45.86 -8.90 54.26
C GLU A 15 -46.70 -10.13 54.64
N ALA A 16 -46.75 -11.14 53.76
CA ALA A 16 -47.45 -12.39 54.03
C ALA A 16 -46.83 -13.15 55.21
N HIS A 17 -45.49 -13.20 55.29
CA HIS A 17 -44.79 -13.83 56.41
C HIS A 17 -45.04 -13.07 57.72
N ALA A 18 -45.03 -11.74 57.69
CA ALA A 18 -45.31 -10.91 58.87
C ALA A 18 -46.75 -11.09 59.39
N LYS A 19 -47.73 -11.25 58.50
CA LYS A 19 -49.12 -11.55 58.88
C LYS A 19 -49.23 -12.92 59.56
N GLN A 20 -48.65 -13.96 58.96
CA GLN A 20 -48.60 -15.30 59.55
C GLN A 20 -47.90 -15.30 60.92
N ASP A 21 -46.79 -14.56 61.06
CA ASP A 21 -46.06 -14.48 62.33
C ASP A 21 -46.88 -13.74 63.41
N SER A 22 -47.70 -12.75 63.02
CA SER A 22 -48.64 -12.06 63.92
C SER A 22 -49.74 -13.00 64.40
N GLU A 23 -50.38 -13.75 63.49
CA GLU A 23 -51.42 -14.74 63.84
C GLU A 23 -50.87 -15.82 64.79
N LEU A 24 -49.62 -16.23 64.57
CA LEU A 24 -48.94 -17.21 65.41
C LEU A 24 -48.59 -16.66 66.80
N ALA A 25 -48.25 -15.37 66.89
CA ALA A 25 -48.06 -14.68 68.17
C ALA A 25 -49.36 -14.57 68.96
N ASP A 26 -50.48 -14.29 68.29
CA ASP A 26 -51.81 -14.22 68.91
C ASP A 26 -52.24 -15.59 69.47
N LEU A 27 -51.98 -16.68 68.74
CA LEU A 27 -52.24 -18.04 69.23
C LEU A 27 -51.41 -18.38 70.48
N ARG A 28 -50.12 -18.02 70.50
CA ARG A 28 -49.26 -18.20 71.69
C ARG A 28 -49.75 -17.40 72.88
N LEU A 29 -50.18 -16.15 72.64
CA LEU A 29 -50.73 -15.29 73.68
C LEU A 29 -51.98 -15.91 74.30
N GLU A 30 -52.87 -16.48 73.48
CA GLU A 30 -54.10 -17.09 73.93
C GLU A 30 -53.86 -18.41 74.70
N GLU A 31 -52.92 -19.25 74.24
CA GLU A 31 -52.51 -20.45 74.99
C GLU A 31 -51.90 -20.12 76.36
N MET A 32 -51.10 -19.05 76.42
CA MET A 32 -50.52 -18.57 77.67
C MET A 32 -51.60 -18.07 78.64
N LYS A 33 -52.66 -17.40 78.15
CA LYS A 33 -53.82 -17.00 78.97
C LYS A 33 -54.61 -18.20 79.49
N GLN A 34 -54.70 -19.28 78.71
CA GLN A 34 -55.42 -20.51 79.07
C GLN A 34 -54.61 -21.44 79.98
N GLY A 35 -53.35 -21.09 80.30
CA GLY A 35 -52.49 -21.90 81.15
C GLY A 35 -52.12 -23.26 80.53
N ILE A 36 -52.25 -23.39 79.20
CA ILE A 36 -51.88 -24.60 78.49
C ILE A 36 -50.37 -24.76 78.62
N ALA A 37 -49.94 -25.82 79.31
CA ALA A 37 -48.54 -26.18 79.41
C ALA A 37 -47.99 -26.38 77.99
N HIS A 38 -46.72 -25.99 77.80
CA HIS A 38 -46.06 -26.04 76.50
C HIS A 38 -46.22 -27.41 75.79
N SER A 39 -46.38 -28.52 76.54
CA SER A 39 -46.54 -29.89 76.03
C SER A 39 -47.76 -30.14 75.10
N VAL A 40 -48.85 -29.40 75.22
CA VAL A 40 -50.08 -29.58 74.39
C VAL A 40 -50.29 -28.41 73.41
N SER A 41 -49.29 -27.54 73.25
CA SER A 41 -49.39 -26.31 72.46
C SER A 41 -49.76 -26.57 70.99
N VAL A 42 -50.95 -26.11 70.61
CA VAL A 42 -51.41 -26.00 69.23
C VAL A 42 -50.52 -25.00 68.48
N ALA A 43 -50.06 -23.92 69.13
CA ALA A 43 -49.20 -22.90 68.55
C ALA A 43 -47.82 -23.45 68.12
N ALA A 44 -47.23 -24.38 68.87
CA ALA A 44 -45.97 -25.03 68.48
C ALA A 44 -46.15 -25.96 67.27
N LYS A 45 -47.26 -26.69 67.21
CA LYS A 45 -47.61 -27.56 66.08
C LYS A 45 -47.96 -26.75 64.82
N THR A 46 -48.72 -25.66 64.95
CA THR A 46 -49.00 -24.76 63.83
C THR A 46 -47.75 -24.05 63.35
N GLN A 47 -46.81 -23.69 64.23
CA GLN A 47 -45.51 -23.14 63.83
C GLN A 47 -44.66 -24.11 63.02
N LEU A 48 -44.66 -25.38 63.40
CA LEU A 48 -43.96 -26.41 62.64
C LEU A 48 -44.58 -26.56 61.24
N GLU A 49 -45.91 -26.56 61.14
CA GLU A 49 -46.60 -26.69 59.85
C GLU A 49 -46.34 -25.48 58.95
N VAL A 50 -46.46 -24.25 59.49
CA VAL A 50 -46.14 -23.01 58.75
C VAL A 50 -44.67 -23.00 58.31
N ALA A 51 -43.74 -23.46 59.15
CA ALA A 51 -42.33 -23.54 58.77
C ALA A 51 -42.06 -24.56 57.66
N LYS A 52 -42.75 -25.71 57.67
CA LYS A 52 -42.69 -26.71 56.60
C LYS A 52 -43.28 -26.17 55.30
N GLU A 53 -44.44 -25.52 55.34
CA GLU A 53 -45.06 -24.91 54.17
C GLU A 53 -44.15 -23.84 53.54
N ARG A 54 -43.57 -22.94 54.36
CA ARG A 54 -42.57 -21.96 53.90
C ARG A 54 -41.36 -22.64 53.27
N HIS A 55 -40.85 -23.72 53.86
CA HIS A 55 -39.76 -24.48 53.27
C HIS A 55 -40.13 -25.09 51.91
N THR A 56 -41.32 -25.70 51.80
CA THR A 56 -41.80 -26.29 50.53
C THR A 56 -42.02 -25.24 49.44
N SER A 57 -42.57 -24.07 49.79
CA SER A 57 -42.75 -22.94 48.86
C SER A 57 -41.41 -22.41 48.35
N ALA A 58 -40.46 -22.15 49.26
CA ALA A 58 -39.12 -21.66 48.89
C ALA A 58 -38.36 -22.67 48.01
N VAL A 59 -38.52 -23.97 48.25
CA VAL A 59 -37.95 -25.04 47.41
C VAL A 59 -38.60 -25.06 46.01
N ALA A 60 -39.91 -24.84 45.91
CA ALA A 60 -40.61 -24.75 44.64
C ALA A 60 -40.15 -23.53 43.82
N GLU A 61 -40.01 -22.36 44.46
CA GLU A 61 -39.48 -21.15 43.83
C GLU A 61 -38.04 -21.35 43.33
N LEU A 62 -37.17 -21.95 44.13
CA LEU A 62 -35.80 -22.27 43.69
C LEU A 62 -35.79 -23.23 42.49
N LYS A 63 -36.71 -24.19 42.43
CA LYS A 63 -36.85 -25.08 41.27
C LYS A 63 -37.24 -24.30 40.01
N LEU A 64 -38.17 -23.35 40.12
CA LEU A 64 -38.56 -22.46 39.02
C LEU A 64 -37.39 -21.58 38.57
N VAL A 65 -36.71 -20.90 39.51
CA VAL A 65 -35.53 -20.05 39.21
C VAL A 65 -34.41 -20.86 38.54
N ARG A 66 -34.20 -22.12 38.92
CA ARG A 66 -33.24 -23.00 38.25
C ARG A 66 -33.65 -23.35 36.82
N GLN A 67 -34.93 -23.59 36.57
CA GLN A 67 -35.44 -23.86 35.21
C GLN A 67 -35.32 -22.63 34.31
N GLU A 68 -35.69 -21.45 34.82
CA GLU A 68 -35.53 -20.17 34.12
C GLU A 68 -34.06 -19.87 33.82
N LEU A 69 -33.16 -20.04 34.80
CA LEU A 69 -31.72 -19.90 34.60
C LEU A 69 -31.19 -20.87 33.54
N GLN A 70 -31.67 -22.11 33.51
CA GLN A 70 -31.26 -23.09 32.50
C GLN A 70 -31.78 -22.73 31.09
N SER A 71 -32.98 -22.15 30.98
CA SER A 71 -33.47 -21.62 29.70
C SER A 71 -32.62 -20.46 29.22
N MET A 72 -32.37 -19.48 30.09
CA MET A 72 -31.58 -18.30 29.79
C MET A 72 -30.13 -18.64 29.43
N LYS A 73 -29.54 -19.68 30.05
CA LYS A 73 -28.21 -20.18 29.67
C LYS A 73 -28.20 -20.72 28.24
N ARG A 74 -29.20 -21.52 27.86
CA ARG A 74 -29.33 -22.02 26.48
C ARG A 74 -29.51 -20.88 25.47
N GLU A 75 -30.33 -19.90 25.81
CA GLU A 75 -30.53 -18.70 25.00
C GLU A 75 -29.24 -17.88 24.86
N PHE A 76 -28.49 -17.68 25.95
CA PHE A 76 -27.21 -16.98 25.95
C PHE A 76 -26.13 -17.73 25.14
N GLU A 77 -26.06 -19.06 25.22
CA GLU A 77 -25.18 -19.87 24.38
C GLU A 77 -25.53 -19.72 22.89
N SER A 78 -26.82 -19.67 22.55
CA SER A 78 -27.29 -19.39 21.18
C SER A 78 -26.89 -17.98 20.73
N LEU A 79 -27.09 -16.96 21.55
CA LEU A 79 -26.71 -15.57 21.24
C LEU A 79 -25.19 -15.39 21.11
N ILE A 80 -24.40 -16.11 21.91
CA ILE A 80 -22.94 -16.16 21.73
C ILE A 80 -22.59 -16.74 20.36
N HIS A 81 -23.23 -17.84 19.98
CA HIS A 81 -22.98 -18.48 18.69
C HIS A 81 -23.35 -17.56 17.52
N GLU A 82 -24.50 -16.90 17.60
CA GLU A 82 -24.96 -15.91 16.62
C GLU A 82 -24.02 -14.71 16.54
N ARG A 83 -23.58 -14.17 17.68
CA ARG A 83 -22.54 -13.13 17.72
C ARG A 83 -21.25 -13.59 17.04
N ASP A 84 -20.77 -14.80 17.31
CA ASP A 84 -19.52 -15.32 16.74
C ASP A 84 -19.64 -15.61 15.24
N LEU A 85 -20.83 -15.99 14.76
CA LEU A 85 -21.14 -16.02 13.34
C LEU A 85 -21.12 -14.61 12.74
N ALA A 86 -21.81 -13.65 13.35
CA ALA A 86 -21.84 -12.26 12.90
C ALA A 86 -20.44 -11.61 12.90
N VAL A 87 -19.56 -11.96 13.87
CA VAL A 87 -18.16 -11.52 13.87
C VAL A 87 -17.45 -12.04 12.62
N ARG A 88 -17.52 -13.34 12.35
CA ARG A 88 -16.87 -13.95 11.17
C ARG A 88 -17.39 -13.36 9.88
N THR A 89 -18.72 -13.24 9.72
CA THR A 89 -19.33 -12.63 8.54
C THR A 89 -18.90 -11.17 8.34
N ALA A 90 -18.80 -10.39 9.42
CA ALA A 90 -18.30 -9.02 9.35
C ALA A 90 -16.80 -8.96 8.97
N GLU A 91 -15.97 -9.86 9.50
CA GLU A 91 -14.54 -9.96 9.17
C GLU A 91 -14.31 -10.38 7.71
N ASP A 92 -15.07 -11.38 7.23
CA ASP A 92 -15.01 -11.85 5.85
C ASP A 92 -15.46 -10.75 4.88
N SER A 93 -16.55 -10.05 5.19
CA SER A 93 -17.05 -8.94 4.36
C SER A 93 -16.08 -7.75 4.32
N VAL A 94 -15.44 -7.42 5.45
CA VAL A 94 -14.39 -6.38 5.48
C VAL A 94 -13.16 -6.81 4.68
N SER A 95 -12.77 -8.08 4.76
CA SER A 95 -11.63 -8.61 3.99
C SER A 95 -11.90 -8.57 2.49
N ALA A 96 -13.09 -8.97 2.06
CA ALA A 96 -13.54 -8.88 0.67
C ALA A 96 -13.58 -7.42 0.18
N SER A 97 -14.16 -6.51 0.97
CA SER A 97 -14.19 -5.07 0.63
C SER A 97 -12.78 -4.49 0.49
N LYS A 98 -11.82 -4.94 1.30
CA LYS A 98 -10.42 -4.50 1.22
C LYS A 98 -9.69 -5.05 0.00
N GLU A 99 -10.03 -6.25 -0.44
CA GLU A 99 -9.49 -6.80 -1.69
C GLU A 99 -9.97 -6.00 -2.89
N ILE A 100 -11.27 -5.70 -2.96
CA ILE A 100 -11.84 -4.86 -4.03
C ILE A 100 -11.25 -3.45 -3.99
N GLU A 101 -11.07 -2.85 -2.81
CA GLU A 101 -10.40 -1.56 -2.67
C GLU A 101 -8.99 -1.57 -3.27
N LYS A 102 -8.19 -2.63 -3.04
CA LYS A 102 -6.88 -2.78 -3.69
C LYS A 102 -6.98 -2.88 -5.21
N THR A 103 -7.97 -3.61 -5.73
CA THR A 103 -8.15 -3.69 -7.21
C THR A 103 -8.46 -2.32 -7.82
N VAL A 104 -9.25 -1.49 -7.12
CA VAL A 104 -9.52 -0.10 -7.54
C VAL A 104 -8.24 0.74 -7.48
N GLU A 105 -7.42 0.60 -6.44
CA GLU A 105 -6.13 1.28 -6.33
C GLU A 105 -5.18 0.86 -7.47
N ASP A 106 -5.06 -0.44 -7.75
CA ASP A 106 -4.22 -0.99 -8.81
C ASP A 106 -4.68 -0.49 -10.20
N LEU A 107 -5.98 -0.56 -10.51
CA LEU A 107 -6.54 -0.02 -11.76
C LEU A 107 -6.34 1.49 -11.89
N THR A 108 -6.39 2.23 -10.78
CA THR A 108 -6.12 3.68 -10.76
C THR A 108 -4.65 3.96 -11.09
N LEU A 109 -3.72 3.20 -10.54
CA LEU A 109 -2.29 3.30 -10.87
C LEU A 109 -2.06 2.96 -12.34
N GLU A 110 -2.67 1.88 -12.85
CA GLU A 110 -2.62 1.54 -14.27
C GLU A 110 -3.14 2.70 -15.13
N LEU A 111 -4.26 3.33 -14.75
CA LEU A 111 -4.83 4.45 -15.50
C LEU A 111 -3.88 5.65 -15.58
N ILE A 112 -3.21 5.96 -14.48
CA ILE A 112 -2.19 7.01 -14.44
C ILE A 112 -1.03 6.66 -15.38
N THR A 113 -0.50 5.43 -15.31
CA THR A 113 0.62 5.02 -16.17
C THR A 113 0.26 5.03 -17.66
N VAL A 114 -0.94 4.57 -18.03
CA VAL A 114 -1.38 4.57 -19.43
C VAL A 114 -1.58 6.01 -19.93
N LYS A 115 -2.10 6.90 -19.08
CA LYS A 115 -2.23 8.33 -19.40
C LYS A 115 -0.86 8.99 -19.63
N GLU A 116 0.11 8.75 -18.75
CA GLU A 116 1.49 9.26 -18.91
C GLU A 116 2.13 8.71 -20.20
N LEU A 117 1.93 7.43 -20.51
CA LEU A 117 2.40 6.83 -21.75
C LEU A 117 1.74 7.45 -22.98
N LEU A 118 0.44 7.76 -22.93
CA LEU A 118 -0.24 8.45 -24.03
C LEU A 118 0.30 9.86 -24.23
N GLU A 119 0.49 10.62 -23.16
CA GLU A 119 1.06 11.98 -23.23
C GLU A 119 2.48 11.96 -23.81
N SER A 120 3.30 10.99 -23.41
CA SER A 120 4.65 10.79 -23.96
C SER A 120 4.62 10.38 -25.43
N ALA A 121 3.75 9.44 -25.81
CA ALA A 121 3.60 9.02 -27.21
C ALA A 121 3.10 10.17 -28.10
N HIS A 122 2.17 10.98 -27.61
CA HIS A 122 1.66 12.15 -28.32
C HIS A 122 2.73 13.22 -28.52
N SER A 123 3.57 13.46 -27.50
CA SER A 123 4.71 14.38 -27.62
C SER A 123 5.72 13.89 -28.67
N ALA A 124 6.02 12.58 -28.67
CA ALA A 124 6.91 11.97 -29.67
C ALA A 124 6.32 12.03 -31.09
N HIS A 125 5.02 11.85 -31.24
CA HIS A 125 4.33 12.01 -32.53
C HIS A 125 4.47 13.45 -33.06
N LEU A 126 4.17 14.45 -32.22
CA LEU A 126 4.30 15.87 -32.59
C LEU A 126 5.73 16.24 -32.97
N GLU A 127 6.72 15.72 -32.25
CA GLU A 127 8.13 15.93 -32.58
C GLU A 127 8.51 15.29 -33.92
N ALA A 128 8.09 14.03 -34.16
CA ALA A 128 8.34 13.34 -35.42
C ALA A 128 7.65 14.04 -36.61
N GLU A 129 6.44 14.56 -36.42
CA GLU A 129 5.72 15.34 -37.43
C GLU A 129 6.44 16.65 -37.76
N GLU A 130 6.92 17.39 -36.74
CA GLU A 130 7.68 18.62 -36.97
C GLU A 130 9.03 18.35 -37.63
N GLN A 131 9.74 17.30 -37.24
CA GLN A 131 10.97 16.86 -37.92
C GLN A 131 10.71 16.53 -39.38
N GLY A 132 9.60 15.84 -39.68
CA GLY A 132 9.15 15.59 -41.05
C GLY A 132 8.89 16.89 -41.82
N ARG A 133 8.23 17.87 -41.20
CA ARG A 133 7.95 19.18 -41.81
C ARG A 133 9.23 19.99 -42.08
N VAL A 134 10.17 19.99 -41.14
CA VAL A 134 11.49 20.64 -41.28
C VAL A 134 12.27 20.00 -42.42
N ALA A 135 12.30 18.67 -42.50
CA ALA A 135 12.97 17.94 -43.59
C ALA A 135 12.36 18.30 -44.95
N VAL A 136 11.03 18.25 -45.08
CA VAL A 136 10.32 18.63 -46.32
C VAL A 136 10.60 20.07 -46.72
N PHE A 137 10.66 21.00 -45.77
CA PHE A 137 11.00 22.40 -46.06
C PHE A 137 12.44 22.55 -46.56
N ALA A 138 13.41 21.88 -45.92
CA ALA A 138 14.80 21.88 -46.35
C ALA A 138 14.94 21.34 -47.78
N PHE A 139 14.31 20.21 -48.08
CA PHE A 139 14.27 19.65 -49.44
C PHE A 139 13.63 20.59 -50.46
N GLY A 140 12.56 21.28 -50.09
CA GLY A 140 11.91 22.28 -50.94
C GLY A 140 12.83 23.46 -51.26
N GLN A 141 13.60 23.93 -50.28
CA GLN A 141 14.55 25.03 -50.45
C GLN A 141 15.74 24.61 -51.32
N ASP A 142 16.30 23.42 -51.07
CA ASP A 142 17.37 22.86 -51.88
C ASP A 142 16.91 22.70 -53.33
N ARG A 143 15.70 22.17 -53.57
CA ARG A 143 15.12 22.06 -54.91
C ARG A 143 15.07 23.41 -55.64
N ILE A 144 14.66 24.48 -54.95
CA ILE A 144 14.61 25.84 -55.52
C ILE A 144 16.04 26.34 -55.84
N ASN A 145 17.01 26.06 -54.99
CA ASN A 145 18.40 26.44 -55.21
C ASN A 145 18.98 25.70 -56.43
N TRP A 146 18.78 24.40 -56.52
CA TRP A 146 19.18 23.59 -57.67
C TRP A 146 18.52 24.07 -58.98
N GLU A 147 17.24 24.47 -58.93
CA GLU A 147 16.56 25.02 -60.11
C GLU A 147 17.16 26.36 -60.58
N LYS A 148 17.63 27.21 -59.66
CA LYS A 148 18.32 28.46 -60.00
C LYS A 148 19.70 28.19 -60.63
N GLU A 149 20.48 27.30 -60.03
CA GLU A 149 21.80 26.91 -60.55
C GLU A 149 21.67 26.30 -61.94
N LEU A 150 20.65 25.46 -62.18
CA LEU A 150 20.37 24.90 -63.49
C LEU A 150 20.05 25.98 -64.52
N LYS A 151 19.15 26.93 -64.21
CA LYS A 151 18.82 28.04 -65.12
C LYS A 151 20.02 28.94 -65.42
N GLN A 152 20.90 29.16 -64.45
CA GLN A 152 22.13 29.91 -64.67
C GLN A 152 23.06 29.17 -65.64
N ALA A 153 23.30 27.87 -65.41
CA ALA A 153 24.14 27.05 -66.27
C ALA A 153 23.57 26.95 -67.70
N GLU A 154 22.25 26.84 -67.87
CA GLU A 154 21.57 26.89 -69.17
C GLU A 154 21.80 28.23 -69.89
N GLY A 155 21.74 29.35 -69.15
CA GLY A 155 22.04 30.68 -69.70
C GLY A 155 23.50 30.83 -70.15
N GLU A 156 24.45 30.35 -69.36
CA GLU A 156 25.88 30.31 -69.72
C GLU A 156 26.12 29.46 -70.97
N LEU A 157 25.45 28.30 -71.08
CA LEU A 157 25.49 27.45 -72.27
C LEU A 157 24.94 28.15 -73.52
N GLN A 158 23.81 28.86 -73.39
CA GLN A 158 23.23 29.63 -74.50
C GLN A 158 24.18 30.74 -74.98
N GLN A 159 24.81 31.47 -74.06
CA GLN A 159 25.79 32.50 -74.40
C GLN A 159 27.01 31.90 -75.13
N LEU A 160 27.52 30.77 -74.64
CA LEU A 160 28.62 30.07 -75.28
C LEU A 160 28.23 29.61 -76.69
N ASN A 161 27.02 29.09 -76.86
CA ASN A 161 26.49 28.65 -78.14
C ASN A 161 26.34 29.81 -79.14
N GLU A 162 25.87 31.00 -78.71
CA GLU A 162 25.85 32.21 -79.55
C GLU A 162 27.26 32.67 -79.96
N GLN A 163 28.23 32.66 -79.04
CA GLN A 163 29.63 32.97 -79.35
C GLN A 163 30.21 31.99 -80.39
N LEU A 164 29.87 30.70 -80.29
CA LEU A 164 30.31 29.67 -81.23
C LEU A 164 29.69 29.90 -82.62
N LEU A 165 28.41 30.27 -82.68
CA LEU A 165 27.70 30.65 -83.91
C LEU A 165 28.29 31.90 -84.58
N LEU A 166 28.66 32.92 -83.80
CA LEU A 166 29.34 34.11 -84.32
C LEU A 166 30.74 33.77 -84.88
N LYS A 167 31.49 32.93 -84.17
CA LYS A 167 32.83 32.51 -84.58
C LYS A 167 32.82 31.64 -85.84
N THR A 168 31.81 30.77 -85.99
CA THR A 168 31.61 29.97 -87.22
C THR A 168 31.13 30.82 -88.40
N LYS A 169 30.29 31.83 -88.17
CA LYS A 169 29.92 32.79 -89.22
C LYS A 169 31.12 33.63 -89.69
N GLY A 170 31.98 34.06 -88.78
CA GLY A 170 33.25 34.72 -89.12
C GLY A 170 34.19 33.83 -89.95
N ASN A 171 34.22 32.52 -89.68
CA ASN A 171 34.95 31.57 -90.52
C ASN A 171 34.30 31.39 -91.91
N SER A 172 32.96 31.42 -92.02
CA SER A 172 32.28 31.36 -93.32
C SER A 172 32.48 32.61 -94.19
N GLU A 173 32.74 33.79 -93.61
CA GLU A 173 33.14 34.99 -94.35
C GLU A 173 34.59 34.93 -94.85
N ILE A 174 35.43 34.08 -94.26
CA ILE A 174 36.78 33.78 -94.74
C ILE A 174 36.69 32.79 -95.91
N ASP A 175 35.83 31.77 -95.85
CA ASP A 175 35.55 30.86 -96.98
C ASP A 175 34.89 31.58 -98.19
N ASN A 176 34.02 32.57 -97.96
CA ASN A 176 33.34 33.29 -99.05
C ASN A 176 34.24 34.28 -99.82
N LYS A 177 35.47 34.53 -99.34
CA LYS A 177 36.49 35.30 -100.07
C LYS A 177 37.45 34.42 -100.88
N GLN A 178 37.37 33.09 -100.76
CA GLN A 178 38.15 32.13 -101.54
C GLN A 178 37.37 31.51 -102.72
N GLY A 179 36.09 31.86 -102.93
CA GLY A 179 35.23 31.31 -103.99
C GLY A 179 35.17 32.09 -105.31
N LEU A 180 35.92 33.19 -105.48
CA LEU A 180 35.85 34.03 -106.68
C LEU A 180 37.25 34.37 -107.18
N LEU A 181 37.95 33.40 -107.79
CA LEU A 181 39.02 33.60 -108.78
C LEU A 181 39.57 32.23 -109.22
N ALA A 182 38.85 31.53 -110.08
CA ALA A 182 39.40 30.44 -110.87
C ALA A 182 38.53 30.23 -112.10
N ASN A 183 38.92 30.84 -113.22
CA ASN A 183 38.66 30.26 -114.54
C ASN A 183 39.76 30.70 -115.52
N GLN A 184 40.19 29.70 -116.26
CA GLN A 184 41.51 29.50 -116.83
C GLN A 184 41.58 30.01 -118.28
N ALA A 185 42.75 30.59 -118.59
CA ALA A 185 43.49 30.65 -119.83
C ALA A 185 42.92 30.06 -121.15
N GLY A 186 43.18 30.80 -122.24
CA GLY A 186 43.63 30.25 -123.51
C GLY A 186 42.91 30.76 -124.76
N ASP A 187 43.54 31.64 -125.54
CA ASP A 187 44.01 31.32 -126.90
C ASP A 187 44.88 32.45 -127.47
N ILE A 188 45.94 32.08 -128.19
CA ILE A 188 46.99 32.96 -128.76
C ILE A 188 46.89 32.87 -130.28
N THR A 189 46.92 34.00 -130.98
CA THR A 189 47.62 34.10 -132.28
C THR A 189 48.22 35.49 -132.49
N GLU A 190 49.55 35.50 -132.69
CA GLU A 190 50.33 36.28 -133.69
C GLU A 190 50.36 37.83 -133.57
N THR A 191 51.48 38.55 -133.67
CA THR A 191 52.88 38.30 -134.06
C THR A 191 53.76 39.45 -133.53
N GLY A 192 55.04 39.18 -133.22
CA GLY A 192 56.12 40.13 -133.54
C GLY A 192 56.89 40.78 -132.37
N THR A 193 58.01 40.14 -132.02
CA THR A 193 59.27 40.73 -131.51
C THR A 193 59.27 41.41 -130.13
N THR A 194 59.96 40.81 -129.16
CA THR A 194 61.17 41.33 -128.46
C THR A 194 61.44 40.53 -127.19
N THR A 195 62.68 40.09 -127.03
CA THR A 195 63.18 39.11 -126.04
C THR A 195 63.31 39.63 -124.60
N GLU A 196 62.45 40.57 -124.20
CA GLU A 196 62.44 41.17 -122.86
C GLU A 196 61.08 40.99 -122.16
N ALA A 197 59.98 40.89 -122.93
CA ALA A 197 58.64 40.72 -122.39
C ALA A 197 58.34 39.30 -121.88
N ALA A 198 58.90 38.25 -122.52
CA ALA A 198 58.70 36.85 -122.11
C ALA A 198 59.46 36.47 -120.82
N LEU A 199 60.61 37.10 -120.59
CA LEU A 199 61.33 37.00 -119.31
C LEU A 199 60.55 37.72 -118.21
N ALA A 200 59.97 38.89 -118.50
CA ALA A 200 59.15 39.62 -117.53
C ALA A 200 57.84 38.90 -117.14
N THR A 201 57.19 38.18 -118.08
CA THR A 201 55.98 37.40 -117.76
C THR A 201 56.30 36.13 -116.98
N THR A 202 57.36 35.40 -117.35
CA THR A 202 57.79 34.21 -116.59
C THR A 202 58.30 34.56 -115.20
N THR A 203 58.98 35.70 -115.00
CA THR A 203 59.34 36.17 -113.66
C THR A 203 58.13 36.59 -112.84
N ARG A 204 57.14 37.24 -113.47
CA ARG A 204 55.88 37.64 -112.82
C ARG A 204 55.04 36.43 -112.39
N GLU A 205 54.91 35.42 -113.24
CA GLU A 205 54.21 34.17 -112.93
C GLU A 205 54.92 33.39 -111.81
N LEU A 206 56.26 33.40 -111.79
CA LEU A 206 57.06 32.73 -110.76
C LEU A 206 56.95 33.47 -109.41
N GLU A 207 56.88 34.80 -109.42
CA GLU A 207 56.56 35.61 -108.23
C GLU A 207 55.12 35.41 -107.74
N GLU A 208 54.15 35.23 -108.64
CA GLU A 208 52.76 34.90 -108.29
C GLU A 208 52.64 33.51 -107.67
N VAL A 209 53.28 32.48 -108.26
CA VAL A 209 53.34 31.14 -107.69
C VAL A 209 54.06 31.15 -106.34
N ARG A 210 55.12 31.95 -106.19
CA ARG A 210 55.80 32.12 -104.89
C ARG A 210 54.87 32.76 -103.85
N SER A 211 54.12 33.80 -104.22
CA SER A 211 53.12 34.43 -103.36
C SER A 211 51.98 33.46 -102.99
N ASN A 212 51.55 32.61 -103.93
CA ASN A 212 50.52 31.59 -103.69
C ASN A 212 51.02 30.46 -102.77
N ILE A 213 52.29 30.09 -102.87
CA ILE A 213 52.92 29.13 -101.95
C ILE A 213 53.05 29.75 -100.56
N GLU A 214 53.42 31.03 -100.46
CA GLU A 214 53.57 31.72 -99.18
C GLU A 214 52.20 31.88 -98.48
N THR A 215 51.15 32.28 -99.22
CA THR A 215 49.77 32.33 -98.71
C THR A 215 49.21 30.96 -98.33
N ALA A 216 49.42 29.92 -99.14
CA ALA A 216 49.03 28.55 -98.79
C ALA A 216 49.78 28.05 -97.53
N ASN A 217 51.05 28.43 -97.36
CA ASN A 217 51.82 28.08 -96.18
C ASN A 217 51.29 28.81 -94.92
N ASP A 218 50.90 30.08 -95.05
CA ASP A 218 50.25 30.84 -93.97
C ASP A 218 48.89 30.25 -93.61
N GLU A 219 48.09 29.81 -94.58
CA GLU A 219 46.83 29.10 -94.36
C GLU A 219 47.03 27.77 -93.63
N ILE A 220 48.02 26.97 -94.05
CA ILE A 220 48.39 25.73 -93.35
C ILE A 220 48.84 26.04 -91.92
N ASN A 221 49.57 27.14 -91.69
CA ASN A 221 49.94 27.58 -90.34
C ASN A 221 48.71 27.98 -89.51
N CYS A 222 47.75 28.72 -90.07
CA CYS A 222 46.49 29.08 -89.42
C CYS A 222 45.63 27.85 -89.08
N LEU A 223 45.49 26.91 -90.01
CA LEU A 223 44.78 25.64 -89.80
C LEU A 223 45.45 24.80 -88.72
N ARG A 224 46.79 24.75 -88.69
CA ARG A 224 47.55 24.06 -87.65
C ARG A 224 47.33 24.66 -86.27
N VAL A 225 47.26 25.98 -86.17
CA VAL A 225 46.90 26.70 -84.94
C VAL A 225 45.47 26.37 -84.52
N ALA A 226 44.51 26.37 -85.46
CA ALA A 226 43.11 26.02 -85.20
C ALA A 226 42.95 24.58 -84.70
N VAL A 227 43.61 23.61 -85.34
CA VAL A 227 43.63 22.21 -84.92
C VAL A 227 44.23 22.07 -83.51
N SER A 228 45.32 22.78 -83.21
CA SER A 228 45.94 22.76 -81.90
C SER A 228 45.02 23.35 -80.82
N SER A 229 44.29 24.42 -81.13
CA SER A 229 43.29 25.03 -80.25
C SER A 229 42.10 24.11 -80.00
N LEU A 230 41.53 23.50 -81.05
CA LEU A 230 40.42 22.53 -80.93
C LEU A 230 40.83 21.30 -80.14
N LYS A 231 42.06 20.82 -80.30
CA LYS A 231 42.59 19.71 -79.50
C LYS A 231 42.71 20.08 -78.02
N SER A 232 43.14 21.30 -77.71
CA SER A 232 43.15 21.79 -76.32
C SER A 232 41.74 21.92 -75.74
N GLU A 233 40.79 22.47 -76.49
CA GLU A 233 39.37 22.56 -76.09
C GLU A 233 38.76 21.16 -75.89
N LEU A 234 39.05 20.19 -76.77
CA LEU A 234 38.60 18.81 -76.62
C LEU A 234 39.13 18.16 -75.34
N GLU A 235 40.40 18.37 -75.00
CA GLU A 235 40.97 17.86 -73.75
C GLU A 235 40.37 18.57 -72.52
N LYS A 236 40.08 19.88 -72.59
CA LYS A 236 39.34 20.59 -71.53
C LYS A 236 37.93 20.00 -71.36
N GLU A 237 37.20 19.78 -72.45
CA GLU A 237 35.84 19.25 -72.40
C GLU A 237 35.80 17.82 -71.87
N LYS A 238 36.79 16.97 -72.24
CA LYS A 238 36.93 15.63 -71.65
C LYS A 238 37.10 15.68 -70.14
N THR A 239 37.94 16.58 -69.63
CA THR A 239 38.14 16.73 -68.18
C THR A 239 36.88 17.28 -67.49
N ALA A 240 36.20 18.27 -68.09
CA ALA A 240 34.91 18.76 -67.62
C ALA A 240 33.83 17.67 -67.57
N LEU A 241 33.75 16.80 -68.57
CA LEU A 241 32.83 15.65 -68.58
C LEU A 241 33.13 14.68 -67.44
N THR A 242 34.41 14.38 -67.17
CA THR A 242 34.78 13.47 -66.08
C THR A 242 34.43 14.06 -64.70
N THR A 243 34.61 15.36 -64.51
CA THR A 243 34.24 16.02 -63.24
C THR A 243 32.71 16.11 -63.08
N MET A 244 31.97 16.34 -64.17
CA MET A 244 30.49 16.27 -64.19
C MET A 244 29.99 14.88 -63.77
N ARG A 245 30.53 13.81 -64.36
CA ARG A 245 30.17 12.42 -64.01
C ARG A 245 30.49 12.08 -62.56
N GLN A 246 31.62 12.57 -62.03
CA GLN A 246 31.94 12.40 -60.61
C GLN A 246 30.92 13.12 -59.72
N ARG A 247 30.52 14.34 -60.08
CA ARG A 247 29.52 15.12 -59.37
C ARG A 247 28.14 14.46 -59.39
N GLU A 248 27.75 13.92 -60.54
CA GLU A 248 26.51 13.13 -60.72
C GLU A 248 26.52 11.88 -59.82
N ASN A 249 27.61 11.13 -59.81
CA ASN A 249 27.74 9.96 -58.93
C ASN A 249 27.62 10.34 -57.44
N LEU A 250 28.24 11.45 -57.02
CA LEU A 250 28.10 11.99 -55.67
C LEU A 250 26.65 12.38 -55.35
N ALA A 251 25.96 13.05 -56.27
CA ALA A 251 24.56 13.42 -56.11
C ALA A 251 23.64 12.18 -56.00
N CYS A 252 23.87 11.14 -56.82
CA CYS A 252 23.12 9.88 -56.74
C CYS A 252 23.27 9.18 -55.38
N VAL A 253 24.48 9.21 -54.80
CA VAL A 253 24.73 8.66 -53.45
C VAL A 253 23.98 9.47 -52.39
N SER A 254 24.00 10.80 -52.47
CA SER A 254 23.26 11.67 -51.55
C SER A 254 21.75 11.46 -51.64
N ILE A 255 21.17 11.35 -52.84
CA ILE A 255 19.74 11.07 -53.03
C ILE A 255 19.37 9.72 -52.40
N SER A 256 20.17 8.67 -52.65
CA SER A 256 19.93 7.35 -52.06
C SER A 256 19.96 7.37 -50.53
N SER A 257 20.84 8.20 -49.94
CA SER A 257 20.92 8.39 -48.48
C SER A 257 19.67 9.08 -47.94
N LEU A 258 19.20 10.13 -48.60
CA LEU A 258 18.03 10.91 -48.17
C LEU A 258 16.73 10.10 -48.33
N GLU A 259 16.62 9.29 -49.40
CA GLU A 259 15.51 8.33 -49.56
C GLU A 259 15.49 7.30 -48.44
N ALA A 260 16.66 6.80 -48.01
CA ALA A 260 16.75 5.88 -46.88
C ALA A 260 16.32 6.54 -45.56
N GLU A 261 16.74 7.79 -45.31
CA GLU A 261 16.32 8.56 -44.13
C GLU A 261 14.82 8.84 -44.13
N LEU A 262 14.23 9.23 -45.27
CA LEU A 262 12.79 9.46 -45.41
C LEU A 262 11.99 8.18 -45.12
N ASN A 263 12.42 7.05 -45.68
CA ASN A 263 11.80 5.75 -45.41
C ASN A 263 11.90 5.37 -43.94
N ARG A 264 13.05 5.63 -43.30
CA ARG A 264 13.24 5.40 -41.86
C ARG A 264 12.25 6.23 -41.03
N VAL A 265 12.15 7.54 -41.30
CA VAL A 265 11.23 8.44 -40.59
C VAL A 265 9.77 8.01 -40.80
N ASN A 266 9.37 7.64 -42.02
CA ASN A 266 8.02 7.14 -42.28
C ASN A 266 7.69 5.89 -41.44
N THR A 267 8.59 4.91 -41.37
CA THR A 267 8.38 3.71 -40.54
C THR A 267 8.33 4.04 -39.05
N GLU A 268 9.08 5.04 -38.59
CA GLU A 268 9.08 5.50 -37.20
C GLU A 268 7.75 6.18 -36.83
N VAL A 269 7.21 7.04 -37.71
CA VAL A 269 5.89 7.67 -37.55
C VAL A 269 4.77 6.62 -37.52
N GLU A 270 4.77 5.64 -38.43
CA GLU A 270 3.78 4.55 -38.43
C GLU A 270 3.82 3.73 -37.13
N LEU A 271 5.01 3.45 -36.60
CA LEU A 271 5.18 2.77 -35.32
C LEU A 271 4.66 3.59 -34.15
N VAL A 272 4.90 4.91 -34.12
CA VAL A 272 4.38 5.80 -33.08
C VAL A 272 2.86 5.88 -33.13
N LEU A 273 2.27 6.05 -34.32
CA LEU A 273 0.82 6.07 -34.53
C LEU A 273 0.16 4.77 -34.07
N LYS A 274 0.76 3.62 -34.37
CA LYS A 274 0.24 2.33 -33.91
C LYS A 274 0.26 2.24 -32.39
N ARG A 275 1.37 2.66 -31.74
CA ARG A 275 1.46 2.67 -30.27
C ARG A 275 0.46 3.64 -29.64
N GLU A 276 0.25 4.82 -30.21
CA GLU A 276 -0.75 5.79 -29.74
C GLU A 276 -2.17 5.22 -29.84
N LYS A 277 -2.50 4.57 -30.95
CA LYS A 277 -3.80 3.91 -31.10
C LYS A 277 -4.01 2.83 -30.04
N ASP A 278 -3.01 1.96 -29.82
CA ASP A 278 -3.07 0.89 -28.84
C ASP A 278 -3.17 1.41 -27.39
N THR A 279 -2.54 2.55 -27.06
CA THR A 279 -2.69 3.18 -25.72
C THR A 279 -4.04 3.88 -25.59
N ARG A 280 -4.54 4.49 -26.67
CA ARG A 280 -5.84 5.16 -26.68
C ARG A 280 -7.01 4.19 -26.53
N GLU A 281 -6.96 3.03 -27.18
CA GLU A 281 -7.94 1.96 -26.98
C GLU A 281 -7.95 1.49 -25.51
N ARG A 282 -6.77 1.25 -24.93
CA ARG A 282 -6.65 0.93 -23.49
C ARG A 282 -7.22 2.01 -22.58
N MET A 283 -7.07 3.29 -22.93
CA MET A 283 -7.66 4.41 -22.19
C MET A 283 -9.18 4.51 -22.30
N VAL A 284 -9.83 3.79 -23.23
CA VAL A 284 -11.29 3.74 -23.30
C VAL A 284 -11.85 2.65 -22.38
N ASP A 285 -11.15 1.51 -22.28
CA ASP A 285 -11.63 0.36 -21.51
C ASP A 285 -11.22 0.42 -20.04
N LEU A 286 -10.04 0.95 -19.73
CA LEU A 286 -9.53 1.03 -18.36
C LEU A 286 -10.39 1.93 -17.44
N PRO A 287 -10.89 3.11 -17.87
CA PRO A 287 -11.83 3.88 -17.05
C PRO A 287 -13.16 3.17 -16.81
N LYS A 288 -13.66 2.37 -17.78
CA LYS A 288 -14.89 1.58 -17.58
C LYS A 288 -14.67 0.48 -16.56
N ALA A 289 -13.53 -0.21 -16.64
CA ALA A 289 -13.14 -1.21 -15.65
C ALA A 289 -12.99 -0.58 -14.26
N LEU A 290 -12.38 0.61 -14.18
CA LEU A 290 -12.26 1.37 -12.93
C LEU A 290 -13.62 1.79 -12.38
N GLN A 291 -14.53 2.25 -13.23
CA GLN A 291 -15.89 2.60 -12.82
C GLN A 291 -16.64 1.38 -12.26
N HIS A 292 -16.58 0.25 -12.96
CA HIS A 292 -17.19 -0.99 -12.48
C HIS A 292 -16.59 -1.44 -11.14
N ALA A 293 -15.26 -1.41 -11.02
CA ALA A 293 -14.57 -1.77 -9.78
C ALA A 293 -14.93 -0.80 -8.63
N ALA A 294 -15.15 0.48 -8.91
CA ALA A 294 -15.60 1.46 -7.92
C ALA A 294 -17.05 1.18 -7.47
N GLU A 295 -17.95 0.86 -8.40
CA GLU A 295 -19.33 0.45 -8.09
C GLU A 295 -19.35 -0.82 -7.24
N GLU A 296 -18.49 -1.80 -7.56
CA GLU A 296 -18.30 -3.02 -6.77
C GLU A 296 -17.74 -2.73 -5.38
N ALA A 297 -16.77 -1.81 -5.26
CA ALA A 297 -16.23 -1.37 -3.98
C ALA A 297 -17.29 -0.73 -3.09
N ASP A 298 -18.18 0.09 -3.67
CA ASP A 298 -19.27 0.73 -2.93
C ASP A 298 -20.32 -0.30 -2.49
N GLN A 299 -20.65 -1.27 -3.33
CA GLN A 299 -21.51 -2.40 -2.95
C GLN A 299 -20.88 -3.22 -1.82
N ALA A 300 -19.59 -3.56 -1.91
CA ALA A 300 -18.89 -4.30 -0.88
C ALA A 300 -18.82 -3.54 0.45
N LYS A 301 -18.65 -2.21 0.41
CA LYS A 301 -18.74 -1.35 1.60
C LYS A 301 -20.13 -1.38 2.23
N LEU A 302 -21.19 -1.36 1.41
CA LEU A 302 -22.57 -1.48 1.92
C LEU A 302 -22.76 -2.82 2.63
N VAL A 303 -22.34 -3.94 2.03
CA VAL A 303 -22.41 -5.27 2.65
C VAL A 303 -21.60 -5.31 3.95
N ALA A 304 -20.39 -4.76 3.97
CA ALA A 304 -19.55 -4.71 5.17
C ALA A 304 -20.18 -3.88 6.29
N ASN A 305 -20.85 -2.78 5.95
CA ASN A 305 -21.56 -1.96 6.93
C ASN A 305 -22.82 -2.65 7.45
N LEU A 306 -23.57 -3.35 6.60
CA LEU A 306 -24.71 -4.17 7.03
C LEU A 306 -24.26 -5.28 7.99
N ALA A 307 -23.19 -6.01 7.65
CA ALA A 307 -22.64 -7.05 8.53
C ALA A 307 -22.13 -6.49 9.87
N ARG A 308 -21.52 -5.29 9.89
CA ARG A 308 -21.14 -4.60 11.14
C ARG A 308 -22.34 -4.20 11.98
N GLU A 309 -23.43 -3.78 11.35
CA GLU A 309 -24.65 -3.39 12.03
C GLU A 309 -25.38 -4.61 12.63
N GLU A 310 -25.41 -5.74 11.92
CA GLU A 310 -25.87 -7.03 12.46
C GLU A 310 -25.00 -7.48 13.64
N LEU A 311 -23.68 -7.36 13.52
CA LEU A 311 -22.76 -7.64 14.64
C LEU A 311 -23.02 -6.73 15.84
N ARG A 312 -23.31 -5.44 15.62
CA ARG A 312 -23.66 -4.50 16.70
C ARG A 312 -24.91 -4.96 17.43
N LYS A 313 -25.97 -5.33 16.70
CA LYS A 313 -27.22 -5.84 17.28
C LYS A 313 -26.98 -7.13 18.06
N ALA A 314 -26.28 -8.11 17.49
CA ALA A 314 -25.96 -9.36 18.18
C ALA A 314 -25.13 -9.14 19.46
N LYS A 315 -24.22 -8.16 19.47
CA LYS A 315 -23.47 -7.77 20.68
C LYS A 315 -24.38 -7.16 21.75
N GLU A 316 -25.31 -6.30 21.36
CA GLU A 316 -26.27 -5.68 22.28
C GLU A 316 -27.19 -6.72 22.90
N GLU A 317 -27.73 -7.64 22.09
CA GLU A 317 -28.55 -8.76 22.56
C GLU A 317 -27.77 -9.68 23.50
N ALA A 318 -26.51 -9.99 23.18
CA ALA A 318 -25.64 -10.78 24.06
C ALA A 318 -25.35 -10.08 25.40
N GLU A 319 -25.10 -8.76 25.41
CA GLU A 319 -24.91 -8.01 26.66
C GLU A 319 -26.23 -7.87 27.45
N GLN A 320 -27.37 -7.73 26.78
CA GLN A 320 -28.68 -7.74 27.44
C GLN A 320 -28.96 -9.09 28.09
N ALA A 321 -28.72 -10.20 27.39
CA ALA A 321 -28.87 -11.55 27.93
C ALA A 321 -27.91 -11.80 29.12
N LYS A 322 -26.68 -11.27 29.05
CA LYS A 322 -25.72 -11.32 30.16
C LYS A 322 -26.16 -10.50 31.37
N ALA A 323 -26.80 -9.34 31.16
CA ALA A 323 -27.41 -8.57 32.23
C ALA A 323 -28.57 -9.35 32.89
N GLY A 324 -29.43 -9.97 32.09
CA GLY A 324 -30.48 -10.88 32.58
C GLY A 324 -29.92 -12.09 33.34
N ALA A 325 -28.80 -12.65 32.90
CA ALA A 325 -28.14 -13.75 33.62
C ALA A 325 -27.66 -13.32 35.02
N ARG A 326 -27.15 -12.08 35.15
CA ARG A 326 -26.75 -11.52 36.46
C ARG A 326 -27.94 -11.30 37.39
N THR A 327 -29.08 -10.83 36.88
CA THR A 327 -30.30 -10.66 37.69
C THR A 327 -30.86 -12.02 38.13
N MET A 328 -30.81 -13.03 37.28
CA MET A 328 -31.23 -14.37 37.66
C MET A 328 -30.27 -15.01 38.68
N GLU A 329 -28.97 -14.74 38.59
CA GLU A 329 -27.98 -15.19 39.58
C GLU A 329 -28.23 -14.56 40.96
N THR A 330 -28.59 -13.28 41.04
CA THR A 330 -28.94 -12.64 42.32
C THR A 330 -30.24 -13.20 42.90
N ARG A 331 -31.25 -13.46 42.05
CA ARG A 331 -32.50 -14.13 42.45
C ARG A 331 -32.25 -15.54 42.98
N LEU A 332 -31.40 -16.33 42.32
CA LEU A 332 -30.99 -17.65 42.79
C LEU A 332 -30.33 -17.59 44.17
N LYS A 333 -29.40 -16.65 44.37
CA LYS A 333 -28.75 -16.43 45.68
C LYS A 333 -29.75 -16.02 46.76
N ALA A 334 -30.75 -15.23 46.42
CA ALA A 334 -31.82 -14.84 47.36
C ALA A 334 -32.68 -16.06 47.75
N ALA A 335 -33.17 -16.84 46.78
CA ALA A 335 -33.97 -18.04 47.03
C ALA A 335 -33.20 -19.09 47.86
N LEU A 336 -31.89 -19.25 47.62
CA LEU A 336 -31.04 -20.13 48.45
C LEU A 336 -30.99 -19.68 49.92
N LYS A 337 -30.82 -18.38 50.18
CA LYS A 337 -30.80 -17.83 51.54
C LYS A 337 -32.16 -17.98 52.23
N GLU A 338 -33.25 -17.82 51.49
CA GLU A 338 -34.60 -18.01 52.00
C GLU A 338 -34.86 -19.47 52.38
N ILE A 339 -34.40 -20.43 51.58
CA ILE A 339 -34.46 -21.86 51.93
C ILE A 339 -33.64 -22.15 53.20
N GLU A 340 -32.44 -21.58 53.33
CA GLU A 340 -31.63 -21.74 54.54
C GLU A 340 -32.34 -21.19 55.78
N ALA A 341 -32.96 -20.02 55.66
CA ALA A 341 -33.77 -19.42 56.72
C ALA A 341 -35.00 -20.27 57.07
N ALA A 342 -35.73 -20.77 56.07
CA ALA A 342 -36.90 -21.63 56.25
C ALA A 342 -36.51 -22.97 56.93
N ARG A 343 -35.39 -23.59 56.52
CA ARG A 343 -34.86 -24.80 57.18
C ARG A 343 -34.43 -24.56 58.62
N ALA A 344 -33.79 -23.42 58.89
CA ALA A 344 -33.43 -23.05 60.26
C ALA A 344 -34.69 -22.89 61.12
N SER A 345 -35.73 -22.25 60.60
CA SER A 345 -37.04 -22.10 61.25
C SER A 345 -37.72 -23.45 61.49
N GLU A 346 -37.76 -24.33 60.48
CA GLU A 346 -38.32 -25.68 60.58
C GLU A 346 -37.59 -26.52 61.64
N LYS A 347 -36.25 -26.46 61.66
CA LYS A 347 -35.44 -27.18 62.66
C LYS A 347 -35.70 -26.68 64.07
N LEU A 348 -35.82 -25.35 64.25
CA LEU A 348 -36.16 -24.75 65.54
C LEU A 348 -37.57 -25.18 65.99
N ALA A 349 -38.56 -25.11 65.10
CA ALA A 349 -39.92 -25.54 65.39
C ALA A 349 -39.99 -27.05 65.69
N SER A 350 -39.25 -27.87 64.94
CA SER A 350 -39.18 -29.32 65.17
C SER A 350 -38.51 -29.67 66.49
N SER A 351 -37.45 -28.95 66.87
CA SER A 351 -36.79 -29.13 68.16
C SER A 351 -37.66 -28.69 69.32
N ALA A 352 -38.45 -27.62 69.14
CA ALA A 352 -39.44 -27.20 70.12
C ALA A 352 -40.48 -28.30 70.32
N VAL A 353 -41.13 -28.78 69.25
CA VAL A 353 -42.11 -29.88 69.32
C VAL A 353 -41.52 -31.15 69.92
N LYS A 354 -40.29 -31.55 69.58
CA LYS A 354 -39.63 -32.71 70.21
C LYS A 354 -39.41 -32.52 71.71
N ALA A 355 -38.95 -31.35 72.14
CA ALA A 355 -38.81 -31.05 73.56
C ALA A 355 -40.16 -31.10 74.30
N LEU A 356 -41.27 -30.77 73.60
CA LEU A 356 -42.63 -30.94 74.14
C LEU A 356 -43.01 -32.41 74.29
N GLU A 357 -42.78 -33.23 73.26
CA GLU A 357 -43.06 -34.67 73.25
C GLU A 357 -42.22 -35.43 74.30
N GLU A 358 -40.93 -35.09 74.43
CA GLU A 358 -40.04 -35.66 75.45
C GLU A 358 -40.46 -35.25 76.86
N SER A 359 -40.94 -34.01 77.06
CA SER A 359 -41.53 -33.58 78.34
C SER A 359 -42.84 -34.29 78.65
N GLU A 360 -43.66 -34.62 77.65
CA GLU A 360 -44.90 -35.37 77.82
C GLU A 360 -44.62 -36.84 78.16
N GLN A 361 -43.65 -37.47 77.48
CA GLN A 361 -43.21 -38.84 77.76
C GLN A 361 -42.58 -38.97 79.15
N ALA A 362 -41.73 -38.01 79.55
CA ALA A 362 -41.19 -37.96 80.91
C ALA A 362 -42.27 -37.77 81.99
N SER A 363 -43.39 -37.10 81.66
CA SER A 363 -44.54 -36.95 82.56
C SER A 363 -45.40 -38.23 82.66
N MET A 364 -45.35 -39.12 81.67
CA MET A 364 -46.11 -40.38 81.65
C MET A 364 -45.33 -41.56 82.26
N GLU A 365 -44.00 -41.49 82.33
CA GLU A 365 -43.14 -42.53 82.92
C GLU A 365 -42.87 -42.36 84.43
N SER A 366 -43.36 -41.29 85.08
CA SER A 366 -43.25 -41.15 86.53
C SER A 366 -44.49 -40.55 87.19
N GLU A 367 -45.48 -41.40 87.46
CA GLU A 367 -46.57 -41.06 88.40
C GLU A 367 -46.15 -41.15 89.89
N ASP A 368 -44.91 -41.56 90.20
CA ASP A 368 -44.41 -41.62 91.59
C ASP A 368 -42.99 -41.05 91.72
N SER A 369 -42.82 -39.74 91.51
CA SER A 369 -41.70 -39.00 92.10
C SER A 369 -41.98 -37.49 92.05
N PRO A 370 -41.75 -36.71 93.13
CA PRO A 370 -41.91 -35.26 93.06
C PRO A 370 -40.86 -34.73 92.10
N ASN A 371 -41.30 -34.21 90.94
CA ASN A 371 -40.46 -33.74 89.85
C ASN A 371 -39.75 -32.40 90.14
N GLY A 372 -39.35 -32.20 91.39
CA GLY A 372 -38.53 -31.11 91.87
C GLY A 372 -37.42 -31.67 92.73
N VAL A 373 -36.19 -31.69 92.22
CA VAL A 373 -35.01 -31.91 93.06
C VAL A 373 -34.84 -30.66 93.91
N THR A 374 -35.36 -30.68 95.14
CA THR A 374 -35.08 -29.65 96.14
C THR A 374 -33.61 -29.75 96.56
N LEU A 375 -32.75 -29.00 95.86
CA LEU A 375 -31.36 -28.82 96.25
C LEU A 375 -31.31 -27.83 97.44
N PRO A 376 -30.56 -28.14 98.51
CA PRO A 376 -30.23 -27.16 99.54
C PRO A 376 -29.64 -25.91 98.89
N ILE A 377 -29.97 -24.73 99.41
CA ILE A 377 -29.57 -23.45 98.79
C ILE A 377 -28.05 -23.36 98.62
N GLU A 378 -27.31 -23.91 99.58
CA GLU A 378 -25.85 -24.01 99.56
C GLU A 378 -25.33 -24.86 98.39
N GLU A 379 -26.00 -25.97 98.07
CA GLU A 379 -25.62 -26.83 96.94
C GLU A 379 -25.93 -26.18 95.60
N TYR A 380 -27.06 -25.47 95.48
CA TYR A 380 -27.38 -24.66 94.30
C TYR A 380 -26.31 -23.60 94.05
N TYR A 381 -25.93 -22.82 95.07
CA TYR A 381 -24.88 -21.81 94.92
C TYR A 381 -23.52 -22.44 94.58
N ARG A 382 -23.20 -23.62 95.14
CA ARG A 382 -21.94 -24.31 94.84
C ARG A 382 -21.90 -24.85 93.41
N LEU A 383 -23.00 -25.41 92.91
CA LEU A 383 -23.12 -25.91 91.54
C LEU A 383 -23.17 -24.76 90.53
N SER A 384 -23.95 -23.71 90.82
CA SER A 384 -24.00 -22.49 90.01
C SER A 384 -22.63 -21.82 89.90
N LYS A 385 -21.89 -21.73 91.02
CA LYS A 385 -20.51 -21.21 91.01
C LYS A 385 -19.60 -22.06 90.13
N LYS A 386 -19.65 -23.39 90.23
CA LYS A 386 -18.86 -24.30 89.38
C LYS A 386 -19.25 -24.21 87.90
N ALA A 387 -20.53 -24.05 87.59
CA ALA A 387 -21.01 -23.88 86.23
C ALA A 387 -20.49 -22.55 85.64
N ASN A 388 -20.58 -21.46 86.39
CA ASN A 388 -20.04 -20.16 85.98
C ASN A 388 -18.52 -20.20 85.80
N GLU A 389 -17.78 -20.87 86.70
CA GLU A 389 -16.33 -21.07 86.56
C GLU A 389 -15.97 -21.87 85.30
N ALA A 390 -16.74 -22.92 84.98
CA ALA A 390 -16.56 -23.69 83.75
C ALA A 390 -16.89 -22.87 82.50
N GLU A 391 -17.92 -22.05 82.54
CA GLU A 391 -18.29 -21.11 81.48
C GLU A 391 -17.19 -20.07 81.27
N GLU A 392 -16.62 -19.49 82.32
CA GLU A 392 -15.49 -18.57 82.22
C GLU A 392 -14.27 -19.22 81.58
N ILE A 393 -13.96 -20.47 81.91
CA ILE A 393 -12.87 -21.23 81.29
C ILE A 393 -13.16 -21.47 79.81
N ALA A 394 -14.40 -21.83 79.45
CA ALA A 394 -14.80 -22.00 78.06
C ALA A 394 -14.72 -20.68 77.28
N ASN A 395 -15.20 -19.58 77.86
CA ASN A 395 -15.15 -18.24 77.26
C ASN A 395 -13.70 -17.79 77.05
N LYS A 396 -12.80 -18.03 78.00
CA LYS A 396 -11.35 -17.77 77.82
C LYS A 396 -10.76 -18.59 76.66
N ARG A 397 -11.17 -19.85 76.49
CA ARG A 397 -10.74 -20.69 75.35
C ARG A 397 -11.28 -20.15 74.02
N VAL A 398 -12.54 -19.73 73.97
CA VAL A 398 -13.15 -19.14 72.77
C VAL A 398 -12.44 -17.84 72.40
N ILE A 399 -12.18 -16.95 73.36
CA ILE A 399 -11.45 -15.71 73.14
C ILE A 399 -10.04 -16.01 72.57
N SER A 400 -9.32 -16.96 73.17
CA SER A 400 -8.00 -17.37 72.67
C SER A 400 -8.05 -17.93 71.24
N ALA A 401 -9.05 -18.76 70.92
CA ALA A 401 -9.24 -19.29 69.57
C ALA A 401 -9.59 -18.19 68.56
N VAL A 402 -10.45 -17.23 68.94
CA VAL A 402 -10.79 -16.08 68.10
C VAL A 402 -9.56 -15.19 67.85
N GLU A 403 -8.70 -14.99 68.85
CA GLU A 403 -7.45 -14.27 68.70
C GLU A 403 -6.50 -14.97 67.71
N GLN A 404 -6.38 -16.30 67.78
CA GLN A 404 -5.61 -17.09 66.81
C GLN A 404 -6.18 -16.98 65.40
N ILE A 405 -7.52 -17.02 65.24
CA ILE A 405 -8.17 -16.83 63.94
C ILE A 405 -7.89 -15.43 63.39
N LYS A 406 -7.91 -14.40 64.23
CA LYS A 406 -7.61 -13.03 63.81
C LYS A 406 -6.17 -12.92 63.31
N VAL A 407 -5.21 -13.48 64.04
CA VAL A 407 -3.80 -13.52 63.61
C VAL A 407 -3.64 -14.30 62.30
N ALA A 408 -4.32 -15.44 62.15
CA ALA A 408 -4.29 -16.23 60.92
C ALA A 408 -4.85 -15.44 59.72
N LYS A 409 -5.99 -14.78 59.88
CA LYS A 409 -6.59 -13.92 58.83
C LYS A 409 -5.72 -12.73 58.46
N GLU A 410 -5.08 -12.10 59.44
CA GLU A 410 -4.13 -11.02 59.16
C GLU A 410 -2.92 -11.54 58.38
N SER A 411 -2.44 -12.75 58.68
CA SER A 411 -1.33 -13.37 57.92
C SER A 411 -1.72 -13.74 56.50
N GLU A 412 -2.95 -14.23 56.29
CA GLU A 412 -3.54 -14.50 54.97
C GLU A 412 -3.62 -13.21 54.15
N SER A 413 -4.20 -12.14 54.70
CA SER A 413 -4.28 -10.82 54.04
C SER A 413 -2.89 -10.29 53.66
N ARG A 414 -1.88 -10.40 54.54
CA ARG A 414 -0.51 -10.01 54.22
C ARG A 414 0.09 -10.84 53.10
N SER A 415 -0.23 -12.13 53.01
CA SER A 415 0.24 -13.01 51.94
C SER A 415 -0.42 -12.68 50.59
N LEU A 416 -1.71 -12.34 50.59
CA LEU A 416 -2.44 -11.93 49.39
C LEU A 416 -1.89 -10.63 48.80
N VAL A 417 -1.56 -9.65 49.64
CA VAL A 417 -0.92 -8.40 49.18
C VAL A 417 0.43 -8.69 48.52
N LYS A 418 1.26 -9.55 49.12
CA LYS A 418 2.55 -9.95 48.51
C LYS A 418 2.37 -10.67 47.17
N LEU A 419 1.32 -11.49 47.03
CA LEU A 419 0.99 -12.16 45.77
C LEU A 419 0.58 -11.15 44.69
N GLU A 420 -0.21 -10.14 45.06
CA GLU A 420 -0.60 -9.08 44.13
C GLU A 420 0.60 -8.25 43.67
N GLU A 421 1.52 -7.91 44.57
CA GLU A 421 2.77 -7.24 44.24
C GLU A 421 3.65 -8.08 43.30
N ALA A 422 3.78 -9.38 43.57
CA ALA A 422 4.51 -10.30 42.69
C ALA A 422 3.87 -10.37 41.28
N ASN A 423 2.54 -10.41 41.20
CA ASN A 423 1.82 -10.37 39.92
C ASN A 423 2.05 -9.06 39.16
N LYS A 424 2.06 -7.91 39.86
CA LYS A 424 2.43 -6.62 39.25
C LYS A 424 3.86 -6.64 38.72
N MET A 425 4.82 -7.22 39.45
CA MET A 425 6.20 -7.37 38.97
C MET A 425 6.30 -8.30 37.76
N ILE A 426 5.53 -9.39 37.71
CA ILE A 426 5.46 -10.29 36.54
C ILE A 426 4.95 -9.51 35.33
N GLU A 427 3.91 -8.70 35.49
CA GLU A 427 3.36 -7.90 34.39
C GLU A 427 4.38 -6.86 33.88
N VAL A 428 5.09 -6.19 34.78
CA VAL A 428 6.18 -5.29 34.41
C VAL A 428 7.31 -6.04 33.68
N LYS A 429 7.72 -7.22 34.16
CA LYS A 429 8.72 -8.06 33.49
C LYS A 429 8.25 -8.54 32.11
N LYS A 430 6.98 -8.88 31.94
CA LYS A 430 6.39 -9.24 30.63
C LYS A 430 6.48 -8.07 29.66
N LYS A 431 6.10 -6.87 30.09
CA LYS A 431 6.22 -5.65 29.29
C LYS A 431 7.67 -5.35 28.91
N ALA A 432 8.61 -5.49 29.85
CA ALA A 432 10.03 -5.33 29.57
C ALA A 432 10.55 -6.36 28.55
N ARG A 433 10.14 -7.63 28.66
CA ARG A 433 10.50 -8.68 27.70
C ARG A 433 9.95 -8.40 26.30
N ALA A 434 8.71 -7.93 26.20
CA ALA A 434 8.11 -7.55 24.92
C ALA A 434 8.82 -6.35 24.28
N ALA A 435 9.28 -5.38 25.09
CA ALA A 435 10.08 -4.26 24.59
C ALA A 435 11.46 -4.72 24.10
N LEU A 436 12.09 -5.67 24.79
CA LEU A 436 13.36 -6.27 24.38
C LEU A 436 13.21 -7.03 23.05
N GLU A 437 12.18 -7.85 22.91
CA GLU A 437 11.90 -8.57 21.65
C GLU A 437 11.67 -7.61 20.47
N LYS A 438 10.97 -6.50 20.69
CA LYS A 438 10.80 -5.45 19.67
C LYS A 438 12.14 -4.80 19.29
N ALA A 439 13.01 -4.57 20.26
CA ALA A 439 14.34 -4.01 20.00
C ALA A 439 15.24 -5.00 19.25
N GLU A 440 15.15 -6.30 19.53
CA GLU A 440 15.86 -7.34 18.77
C GLU A 440 15.37 -7.42 17.32
N LYS A 441 14.05 -7.45 17.09
CA LYS A 441 13.48 -7.40 15.74
C LYS A 441 13.93 -6.16 14.96
N ALA A 442 14.05 -5.01 15.62
CA ALA A 442 14.57 -3.80 14.99
C ALA A 442 16.07 -3.92 14.64
N LYS A 443 16.87 -4.58 15.49
CA LYS A 443 18.28 -4.87 15.18
C LYS A 443 18.42 -5.86 14.04
N GLU A 444 17.59 -6.90 13.98
CA GLU A 444 17.54 -7.85 12.85
C GLU A 444 17.17 -7.14 11.55
N ALA A 445 16.14 -6.28 11.57
CA ALA A 445 15.76 -5.48 10.42
C ALA A 445 16.89 -4.54 9.97
N LYS A 446 17.60 -3.92 10.91
CA LYS A 446 18.80 -3.12 10.61
C LYS A 446 19.88 -3.95 9.93
N ILE A 447 20.18 -5.15 10.44
CA ILE A 447 21.19 -6.04 9.85
C ILE A 447 20.79 -6.46 8.43
N CYS A 448 19.51 -6.79 8.21
CA CYS A 448 18.98 -7.13 6.89
C CYS A 448 19.15 -5.97 5.90
N ALA A 449 18.76 -4.76 6.29
CA ALA A 449 18.94 -3.57 5.47
C ALA A 449 20.43 -3.25 5.19
N GLU A 450 21.31 -3.44 6.18
CA GLU A 450 22.76 -3.29 5.98
C GLU A 450 23.33 -4.34 5.02
N GLN A 451 22.84 -5.58 5.06
CA GLN A 451 23.23 -6.65 4.13
C GLN A 451 22.79 -6.31 2.70
N GLU A 452 21.54 -5.85 2.51
CA GLU A 452 21.05 -5.38 1.21
C GLU A 452 21.86 -4.18 0.68
N LEU A 453 22.24 -3.24 1.55
CA LEU A 453 23.11 -2.13 1.16
C LEU A 453 24.54 -2.58 0.83
N ARG A 454 25.03 -3.69 1.39
CA ARG A 454 26.33 -4.27 1.01
C ARG A 454 26.23 -4.91 -0.37
N THR A 455 25.21 -5.73 -0.63
CA THR A 455 25.01 -6.32 -1.96
C THR A 455 24.78 -5.24 -3.01
N TRP A 456 24.00 -4.20 -2.70
CA TRP A 456 23.81 -3.07 -3.60
C TRP A 456 25.11 -2.31 -3.89
N ARG A 457 25.97 -2.09 -2.87
CA ARG A 457 27.29 -1.48 -3.07
C ARG A 457 28.21 -2.36 -3.91
N GLU A 458 28.22 -3.66 -3.67
CA GLU A 458 29.02 -4.63 -4.45
C GLU A 458 28.54 -4.69 -5.91
N GLU A 459 27.23 -4.72 -6.15
CA GLU A 459 26.62 -4.66 -7.48
C GLU A 459 26.95 -3.36 -8.20
N HIS A 460 26.87 -2.22 -7.50
CA HIS A 460 27.21 -0.92 -8.06
C HIS A 460 28.71 -0.77 -8.33
N GLU A 461 29.58 -1.31 -7.46
CA GLU A 461 31.01 -1.34 -7.68
C GLU A 461 31.38 -2.26 -8.86
N GLN A 462 30.70 -3.40 -9.02
CA GLN A 462 30.84 -4.24 -10.22
C GLN A 462 30.35 -3.53 -11.47
N GLN A 463 29.23 -2.79 -11.42
CA GLN A 463 28.76 -1.98 -12.54
C GLN A 463 29.76 -0.88 -12.90
N ILE A 464 30.31 -0.15 -11.92
CA ILE A 464 31.36 0.85 -12.17
C ILE A 464 32.62 0.20 -12.72
N LYS A 465 33.00 -1.01 -12.29
CA LYS A 465 34.19 -1.71 -12.79
C LYS A 465 33.99 -2.22 -14.22
N VAL A 466 32.78 -2.67 -14.57
CA VAL A 466 32.39 -3.04 -15.93
C VAL A 466 32.31 -1.80 -16.82
N GLU A 467 31.71 -0.71 -16.32
CA GLU A 467 31.59 0.57 -17.03
C GLU A 467 32.96 1.27 -17.16
N SER A 468 33.85 1.08 -16.19
CA SER A 468 35.27 1.47 -16.23
C SER A 468 36.05 0.63 -17.22
N LEU A 469 35.83 -0.68 -17.33
CA LEU A 469 36.44 -1.51 -18.37
C LEU A 469 35.94 -1.11 -19.77
N VAL A 470 34.69 -0.68 -19.90
CA VAL A 470 34.12 -0.10 -21.12
C VAL A 470 34.68 1.31 -21.40
N ARG A 471 34.93 2.13 -20.36
CA ARG A 471 35.57 3.46 -20.46
C ARG A 471 37.08 3.38 -20.76
N SER A 472 37.78 2.37 -20.24
CA SER A 472 39.21 2.11 -20.50
C SER A 472 39.50 1.65 -21.92
N LEU A 473 38.47 1.26 -22.68
CA LEU A 473 38.56 1.06 -24.14
C LEU A 473 38.25 2.34 -24.94
N SER A 474 37.87 3.44 -24.27
CA SER A 474 37.37 4.66 -24.94
C SER A 474 38.21 5.91 -24.70
N ASP A 475 38.98 6.04 -23.62
CA ASP A 475 39.72 7.29 -23.35
C ASP A 475 41.20 7.06 -23.01
N THR A 476 42.03 7.12 -24.04
CA THR A 476 43.45 7.50 -23.94
C THR A 476 43.55 9.02 -24.08
N SER A 477 43.57 9.80 -22.99
CA SER A 477 44.29 11.09 -22.94
C SER A 477 44.22 11.76 -21.58
N ASN A 478 45.42 12.16 -21.10
CA ASN A 478 45.76 13.27 -20.20
C ASN A 478 45.94 13.00 -18.69
N LEU A 479 47.17 13.29 -18.25
CA LEU A 479 47.71 13.44 -16.88
C LEU A 479 47.07 14.65 -16.14
N ASP A 480 46.99 14.65 -14.80
CA ASP A 480 48.03 15.18 -13.89
C ASP A 480 47.60 15.37 -12.41
N SER A 481 48.57 15.18 -11.51
CA SER A 481 48.88 15.87 -10.23
C SER A 481 47.98 15.94 -8.96
N VAL A 482 48.57 15.39 -7.87
CA VAL A 482 48.97 16.04 -6.58
C VAL A 482 47.94 16.51 -5.52
N GLY A 483 48.21 16.09 -4.26
CA GLY A 483 47.89 16.78 -2.99
C GLY A 483 46.94 15.98 -2.09
N GLY A 484 47.25 15.46 -0.90
CA GLY A 484 48.23 15.84 0.11
C GLY A 484 47.64 16.87 1.08
N LEU A 485 47.18 16.46 2.27
CA LEU A 485 47.49 17.12 3.56
C LEU A 485 46.85 16.38 4.76
N GLU A 486 47.72 16.05 5.72
CA GLU A 486 47.44 15.65 7.10
C GLU A 486 46.85 16.81 7.92
N SER A 487 46.23 16.53 9.08
CA SER A 487 46.81 16.86 10.41
C SER A 487 45.84 16.71 11.59
N THR A 488 46.29 15.91 12.59
CA THR A 488 46.36 16.18 14.06
C THR A 488 45.06 16.47 14.82
N SER A 489 44.57 15.56 15.69
CA SER A 489 44.97 15.26 17.08
C SER A 489 44.64 16.33 18.13
N SER A 490 43.78 16.00 19.11
CA SER A 490 44.16 15.84 20.53
C SER A 490 42.94 15.90 21.44
N GLU A 491 42.87 14.93 22.34
CA GLU A 491 42.00 14.84 23.51
C GLU A 491 42.40 15.87 24.60
N ALA A 492 41.45 16.22 25.47
CA ALA A 492 41.68 16.38 26.91
C ALA A 492 40.34 16.33 27.67
N ASP A 493 40.33 15.49 28.71
CA ASP A 493 39.26 15.21 29.67
C ASP A 493 39.40 16.08 30.94
N ALA A 494 38.27 16.42 31.59
CA ALA A 494 38.21 16.88 32.99
C ALA A 494 36.76 16.92 33.56
N THR A 495 36.29 15.77 34.05
CA THR A 495 35.77 15.52 35.42
C THR A 495 34.96 16.60 36.19
N ILE A 496 33.66 16.26 36.40
CA ILE A 496 32.79 16.36 37.61
C ILE A 496 32.44 17.73 38.26
N ARG A 497 31.13 18.05 38.24
CA ARG A 497 30.38 18.37 39.48
C ARG A 497 28.87 18.10 39.35
N SER A 498 28.35 17.35 40.30
CA SER A 498 26.94 16.99 40.51
C SER A 498 26.15 18.11 41.19
N SER A 499 24.85 18.20 40.88
CA SER A 499 23.82 18.66 41.83
C SER A 499 22.42 18.29 41.33
N THR A 500 21.60 17.80 42.25
CA THR A 500 20.36 17.07 42.06
C THR A 500 19.13 17.96 42.27
N GLY A 501 18.18 17.92 41.31
CA GLY A 501 16.71 18.02 41.47
C GLY A 501 16.04 19.41 41.58
N PRO A 502 14.70 19.53 41.42
CA PRO A 502 13.72 18.71 40.67
C PRO A 502 12.86 19.56 39.68
N PRO A 503 12.11 18.98 38.71
CA PRO A 503 11.21 19.78 37.88
C PRO A 503 9.81 19.91 38.49
N LYS A 504 9.33 21.15 38.57
CA LYS A 504 7.93 21.50 38.79
C LYS A 504 7.13 21.28 37.52
N VAL A 505 5.93 20.74 37.75
CA VAL A 505 4.74 20.68 36.89
C VAL A 505 4.57 21.92 36.01
N ASN A 506 4.41 21.70 34.71
CA ASN A 506 3.44 22.44 33.90
C ASN A 506 3.17 21.72 32.56
N MET A 507 1.91 21.29 32.38
CA MET A 507 1.29 21.26 31.05
C MET A 507 1.02 22.71 30.63
N PRO A 508 0.97 23.00 29.33
CA PRO A 508 -0.37 23.22 28.80
C PRO A 508 -0.61 22.59 27.43
N ARG A 509 -1.90 22.36 27.27
CA ARG A 509 -2.65 21.82 26.14
C ARG A 509 -2.88 22.91 25.09
N SER A 510 -2.70 22.52 23.83
CA SER A 510 -3.42 22.93 22.60
C SER A 510 -3.74 24.41 22.37
N HIS A 511 -3.22 24.95 21.26
CA HIS A 511 -4.01 25.80 20.37
C HIS A 511 -3.66 25.51 18.89
N THR A 512 -4.71 25.71 18.10
CA THR A 512 -4.93 25.50 16.68
C THR A 512 -4.20 26.47 15.76
N ALA A 513 -4.12 26.04 14.50
CA ALA A 513 -4.15 26.81 13.25
C ALA A 513 -2.81 27.15 12.56
N ASN A 514 -2.77 26.68 11.30
CA ASN A 514 -2.09 27.21 10.11
C ASN A 514 -0.56 27.22 10.07
N GLU A 515 0.02 26.39 9.20
CA GLU A 515 0.69 26.83 7.96
C GLU A 515 1.39 25.64 7.27
N LEU A 516 1.00 25.36 6.02
CA LEU A 516 1.87 24.72 5.04
C LEU A 516 2.78 25.83 4.46
N PRO A 517 4.06 25.57 4.17
CA PRO A 517 4.35 24.93 2.89
C PRO A 517 5.57 23.99 2.86
N GLY A 518 5.47 23.01 1.95
CA GLY A 518 6.59 22.59 1.11
C GLY A 518 7.59 21.61 1.70
N ASN A 519 7.46 20.33 1.31
CA ASN A 519 8.58 19.64 0.68
C ASN A 519 8.09 18.40 -0.09
N LYS A 520 8.10 18.52 -1.42
CA LYS A 520 8.04 17.38 -2.34
C LYS A 520 9.43 16.76 -2.39
N ARG A 521 9.59 15.53 -1.90
CA ARG A 521 10.62 14.58 -2.36
C ARG A 521 10.04 13.18 -2.33
N SER A 522 9.51 12.75 -3.47
CA SER A 522 9.16 11.37 -3.77
C SER A 522 10.45 10.55 -3.93
N PHE A 523 10.69 9.62 -3.02
CA PHE A 523 11.62 8.51 -3.22
C PHE A 523 10.78 7.26 -3.48
N PHE A 524 10.68 6.84 -4.74
CA PHE A 524 10.21 5.51 -5.09
C PHE A 524 11.40 4.68 -5.59
N PRO A 525 11.69 3.51 -4.99
CA PRO A 525 12.50 2.50 -5.66
C PRO A 525 11.62 1.63 -6.58
N ARG A 526 12.12 1.38 -7.79
CA ARG A 526 11.54 0.42 -8.75
C ARG A 526 11.53 -0.98 -8.15
N ILE A 527 10.35 -1.60 -8.03
CA ILE A 527 10.20 -3.02 -7.68
C ILE A 527 10.33 -3.84 -8.97
N ALA A 528 11.33 -4.72 -9.03
CA ALA A 528 11.47 -5.73 -10.07
C ALA A 528 10.51 -6.89 -9.79
N MET A 529 9.70 -7.27 -10.78
CA MET A 529 8.80 -8.43 -10.70
C MET A 529 9.55 -9.73 -11.02
N PHE A 530 9.74 -10.59 -10.02
CA PHE A 530 10.08 -12.01 -10.22
C PHE A 530 8.79 -12.85 -10.22
N LEU A 531 8.33 -13.25 -11.41
CA LEU A 531 7.26 -14.26 -11.55
C LEU A 531 7.87 -15.66 -11.69
N ALA A 532 7.86 -16.42 -10.60
CA ALA A 532 8.11 -17.85 -10.62
C ALA A 532 6.85 -18.59 -11.12
N ARG A 533 6.87 -19.11 -12.35
CA ARG A 533 5.82 -20.01 -12.87
C ARG A 533 6.00 -21.40 -12.28
N LYS A 534 5.12 -21.79 -11.35
CA LYS A 534 4.97 -23.17 -10.89
C LYS A 534 4.09 -23.94 -11.88
N LYS A 535 4.67 -24.94 -12.55
CA LYS A 535 3.97 -25.87 -13.46
C LYS A 535 3.12 -26.84 -12.61
N VAL A 536 1.80 -26.85 -12.80
CA VAL A 536 0.91 -27.91 -12.28
C VAL A 536 0.75 -28.95 -13.37
N GLN A 537 1.16 -30.17 -13.06
CA GLN A 537 1.06 -31.35 -13.92
C GLN A 537 -0.23 -32.08 -13.55
N ILE A 538 -1.23 -32.02 -14.41
CA ILE A 538 -2.47 -32.80 -14.27
C ILE A 538 -2.16 -34.24 -14.71
N GLN A 539 -2.09 -35.16 -13.75
CA GLN A 539 -2.17 -36.59 -14.02
C GLN A 539 -3.65 -37.00 -14.01
N SER A 540 -4.11 -37.46 -15.17
CA SER A 540 -5.36 -38.17 -15.35
C SER A 540 -5.30 -39.52 -14.63
N LEU A 541 -6.23 -39.78 -13.71
CA LEU A 541 -6.52 -41.13 -13.23
C LEU A 541 -7.79 -41.64 -13.91
N LYS A 542 -7.65 -42.84 -14.46
CA LYS A 542 -8.69 -43.71 -14.97
C LYS A 542 -8.97 -44.78 -13.90
#